data_AF-A0AAN3V9J7-F1
#
_entry.id   AF-A0AAN3V9J7-F1
#
_cell.length_a   1.000
_cell.length_b   1.000
_cell.length_c   1.000
_cell.angle_alpha   90.00
_cell.angle_beta   90.00
_cell.angle_gamma   90.00
#
_symmetry.space_group_name_H-M   'P 1'
#
loop_
_entity.id
_entity.type
_entity.pdbx_description
1 polymer ?
#
loop_
_entity_poly.entity_id
_entity_poly.type
_entity_poly.pdbx_seq_one_letter_code
_entity_poly.pdbx_strand_id
1 'polypeptide(L)'
;MRGLIASASKETRIPKSIYEGIQTINRNLVCMLELQINAYWATRPSHFVLLNAQKLRDTQHMMQQILLSLVHALYEGNPQPVFANTEKLNDAVEELRQLLNNHHDLKVVETPIYGYVWLNMETAHQLELLSNLICRALRK
;
A
#
# COMPACT_ATOMS: atom_id res chain seq x y z
N MET A 1 21.77 2.16 -6.14
CA MET A 1 20.91 3.34 -5.89
C MET A 1 21.43 4.25 -4.76
N ARG A 2 21.75 3.74 -3.55
CA ARG A 2 22.26 4.58 -2.43
C ARG A 2 23.47 5.47 -2.77
N GLY A 3 24.40 4.99 -3.61
CA GLY A 3 25.58 5.77 -4.01
C GLY A 3 25.28 7.05 -4.81
N LEU A 4 24.08 7.20 -5.36
CA LEU A 4 23.69 8.35 -6.18
C LEU A 4 22.97 9.45 -5.38
N ILE A 5 22.53 9.18 -4.15
CA ILE A 5 21.72 10.12 -3.34
C ILE A 5 22.49 11.42 -3.07
N ALA A 6 23.79 11.31 -2.76
CA ALA A 6 24.60 12.48 -2.46
C ALA A 6 24.76 13.41 -3.68
N SER A 7 24.96 12.83 -4.87
CA SER A 7 25.07 13.58 -6.13
C SER A 7 23.72 14.18 -6.53
N ALA A 8 22.64 13.38 -6.50
CA ALA A 8 21.29 13.82 -6.83
C ALA A 8 20.80 14.96 -5.92
N SER A 9 21.09 14.88 -4.62
CA SER A 9 20.76 15.94 -3.65
C SER A 9 21.51 17.24 -3.93
N LYS A 10 22.79 17.17 -4.31
CA LYS A 10 23.57 18.36 -4.68
C LYS A 10 23.03 19.03 -5.94
N GLU A 11 22.65 18.23 -6.94
CA GLU A 11 22.17 18.73 -8.24
C GLU A 11 20.76 19.32 -8.16
N THR A 12 19.84 18.62 -7.50
CA THR A 12 18.42 19.02 -7.40
C THR A 12 18.12 19.96 -6.24
N ARG A 13 19.06 20.10 -5.28
CA ARG A 13 18.88 20.78 -3.99
C ARG A 13 17.81 20.17 -3.08
N ILE A 14 17.26 19.00 -3.42
CA ILE A 14 16.34 18.26 -2.56
C ILE A 14 17.14 17.63 -1.41
N PRO A 15 16.68 17.71 -0.15
CA PRO A 15 17.36 17.10 0.98
C PRO A 15 17.58 15.59 0.81
N LYS A 16 18.76 15.08 1.18
CA LYS A 16 19.09 13.64 1.16
C LYS A 16 18.05 12.79 1.89
N SER A 17 17.51 13.28 3.00
CA SER A 17 16.50 12.59 3.80
C SER A 17 15.21 12.30 3.03
N ILE A 18 14.85 13.13 2.06
CA ILE A 18 13.67 12.88 1.20
C ILE A 18 13.96 11.70 0.26
N TYR A 19 15.13 11.66 -0.38
CA TYR A 19 15.54 10.52 -1.22
C TYR A 19 15.66 9.23 -0.43
N GLU A 20 16.25 9.26 0.75
CA GLU A 20 16.37 8.10 1.64
C GLU A 20 15.01 7.59 2.10
N GLY A 21 14.09 8.50 2.42
CA GLY A 21 12.70 8.18 2.74
C GLY A 21 11.98 7.51 1.56
N ILE A 22 12.05 8.09 0.36
CA ILE A 22 11.45 7.52 -0.86
C ILE A 22 12.02 6.12 -1.12
N GLN A 23 13.34 5.93 -1.01
CA GLN A 23 13.95 4.62 -1.24
C GLN A 23 13.51 3.58 -0.20
N THR A 24 13.39 3.99 1.07
CA THR A 24 12.94 3.11 2.15
C THR A 24 11.50 2.67 1.93
N ILE A 25 10.61 3.61 1.63
CA ILE A 25 9.20 3.29 1.36
C ILE A 25 9.06 2.39 0.13
N ASN A 26 9.79 2.64 -0.96
CA ASN A 26 9.75 1.76 -2.13
C ASN A 26 10.16 0.33 -1.79
N ARG A 27 11.21 0.14 -0.98
CA ARG A 27 11.62 -1.19 -0.51
C ARG A 27 10.54 -1.83 0.36
N ASN A 28 9.92 -1.06 1.25
CA ASN A 28 8.84 -1.54 2.11
C ASN A 28 7.63 -1.97 1.28
N LEU A 29 7.21 -1.18 0.28
CA LEU A 29 6.11 -1.49 -0.63
C LEU A 29 6.35 -2.82 -1.37
N VAL A 30 7.55 -3.03 -1.92
CA VAL A 30 7.89 -4.31 -2.58
C VAL A 30 7.79 -5.48 -1.59
N CYS A 31 8.35 -5.35 -0.39
CA CYS A 31 8.29 -6.38 0.65
C CYS A 31 6.84 -6.69 1.07
N MET A 32 6.01 -5.66 1.25
CA MET A 32 4.61 -5.84 1.63
C MET A 32 3.81 -6.52 0.52
N LEU A 33 4.02 -6.16 -0.75
CA LEU A 33 3.38 -6.82 -1.88
C LEU A 33 3.74 -8.32 -1.91
N GLU A 34 5.00 -8.68 -1.68
CA GLU A 34 5.44 -10.07 -1.56
C GLU A 34 4.72 -10.79 -0.40
N LEU A 35 4.65 -10.17 0.78
CA LEU A 35 3.95 -10.73 1.94
C LEU A 35 2.44 -10.85 1.70
N GLN A 36 1.82 -9.91 0.98
CA GLN A 36 0.41 -9.97 0.61
C GLN A 36 0.13 -11.15 -0.30
N ILE A 37 0.97 -11.37 -1.31
CA ILE A 37 0.86 -12.55 -2.21
C ILE A 37 0.95 -13.83 -1.38
N ASN A 38 1.91 -13.91 -0.46
CA ASN A 38 2.06 -15.07 0.41
C ASN A 38 0.84 -15.31 1.32
N ALA A 39 0.30 -14.25 1.94
CA ALA A 39 -0.88 -14.33 2.79
C ALA A 39 -2.15 -14.69 2.00
N TYR A 40 -2.28 -14.17 0.78
CA TYR A 40 -3.41 -14.45 -0.11
C TYR A 40 -3.50 -15.92 -0.53
N TRP A 41 -2.34 -16.55 -0.77
CA TRP A 41 -2.24 -17.95 -1.18
C TRP A 41 -1.90 -18.93 -0.03
N ALA A 42 -1.87 -18.46 1.22
CA ALA A 42 -1.42 -19.25 2.36
C ALA A 42 -2.22 -20.55 2.56
N THR A 43 -3.54 -20.49 2.41
CA THR A 43 -4.42 -21.66 2.48
C THR A 43 -5.57 -21.54 1.49
N ARG A 44 -6.09 -22.67 1.01
CA ARG A 44 -7.27 -22.69 0.12
C ARG A 44 -8.51 -22.03 0.77
N PRO A 45 -8.85 -22.30 2.05
CA PRO A 45 -10.01 -21.67 2.64
C PRO A 45 -9.83 -20.15 2.85
N SER A 46 -8.62 -19.67 3.21
CA SER A 46 -8.37 -18.23 3.36
C SER A 46 -8.51 -17.52 2.02
N HIS A 47 -7.93 -18.12 0.98
CA HIS A 47 -8.06 -17.63 -0.38
C HIS A 47 -9.52 -17.54 -0.83
N PHE A 48 -10.34 -18.55 -0.52
CA PHE A 48 -11.78 -18.53 -0.86
C PHE A 48 -12.53 -17.36 -0.20
N VAL A 49 -12.26 -17.08 1.08
CA VAL A 49 -12.87 -15.91 1.76
C VAL A 49 -12.42 -14.61 1.11
N LEU A 50 -11.12 -14.44 0.88
CA LEU A 50 -10.56 -13.23 0.27
C LEU A 50 -11.08 -13.02 -1.17
N LEU A 51 -11.32 -14.09 -1.92
CA LEU A 51 -11.89 -14.05 -3.27
C LEU A 51 -13.35 -13.58 -3.26
N ASN A 52 -14.06 -13.64 -2.14
CA ASN A 52 -15.43 -13.13 -2.02
C ASN A 52 -15.53 -11.73 -1.40
N ALA A 53 -14.41 -11.15 -0.93
CA ALA A 53 -14.37 -9.81 -0.36
C ALA A 53 -14.23 -8.72 -1.45
N GLN A 54 -15.36 -8.12 -1.87
CA GLN A 54 -15.39 -7.14 -2.96
C GLN A 54 -14.77 -5.81 -2.54
N LYS A 55 -15.10 -5.30 -1.35
CA LYS A 55 -14.57 -4.02 -0.88
C LYS A 55 -13.07 -4.08 -0.65
N LEU A 56 -12.55 -5.25 -0.26
CA LEU A 56 -11.12 -5.48 -0.18
C LEU A 56 -10.45 -5.34 -1.57
N ARG A 57 -11.05 -5.93 -2.62
CA ARG A 57 -10.56 -5.73 -4.00
C ARG A 57 -10.64 -4.28 -4.45
N ASP A 58 -11.72 -3.59 -4.13
CA ASP A 58 -11.89 -2.17 -4.46
C ASP A 58 -10.80 -1.31 -3.80
N THR A 59 -10.44 -1.66 -2.57
CA THR A 59 -9.34 -1.03 -1.84
C THR A 59 -7.99 -1.29 -2.51
N GLN A 60 -7.75 -2.51 -3.00
CA GLN A 60 -6.54 -2.84 -3.75
C GLN A 60 -6.44 -2.09 -5.06
N HIS A 61 -7.53 -2.02 -5.82
CA HIS A 61 -7.59 -1.21 -7.03
C HIS A 61 -7.35 0.27 -6.74
N MET A 62 -7.92 0.81 -5.66
CA MET A 62 -7.64 2.17 -5.22
C MET A 62 -6.15 2.39 -4.97
N MET A 63 -5.49 1.50 -4.22
CA MET A 63 -4.04 1.60 -3.95
C MET A 63 -3.20 1.55 -5.24
N GLN A 64 -3.58 0.72 -6.21
CA GLN A 64 -2.94 0.68 -7.52
C GLN A 64 -3.13 2.01 -8.28
N GLN A 65 -4.33 2.58 -8.26
CA GLN A 65 -4.60 3.87 -8.88
C GLN A 65 -3.79 5.00 -8.22
N ILE A 66 -3.66 4.99 -6.89
CA ILE A 66 -2.80 5.95 -6.17
C ILE A 66 -1.36 5.87 -6.67
N LEU A 67 -0.80 4.66 -6.77
CA LEU A 67 0.56 4.47 -7.27
C LEU A 67 0.73 5.00 -8.70
N LEU A 68 -0.23 4.70 -9.59
CA LEU A 68 -0.22 5.22 -10.96
C LEU A 68 -0.32 6.76 -11.00
N SER A 69 -1.21 7.35 -10.19
CA SER A 69 -1.32 8.80 -10.06
C SER A 69 -0.02 9.43 -9.57
N LEU A 70 0.68 8.81 -8.62
CA LEU A 70 1.99 9.28 -8.15
C LEU A 70 3.05 9.24 -9.26
N VAL A 71 3.06 8.19 -10.09
CA VAL A 71 3.96 8.09 -11.25
C VAL A 71 3.65 9.19 -12.27
N HIS A 72 2.38 9.44 -12.57
CA HIS A 72 1.98 10.53 -13.46
C HIS A 72 2.36 11.91 -12.89
N ALA A 73 2.12 12.15 -11.61
CA ALA A 73 2.51 13.39 -10.94
C ALA A 73 4.02 13.64 -10.96
N LEU A 74 4.83 12.59 -10.82
CA LEU A 74 6.29 12.66 -10.97
C LEU A 74 6.72 13.01 -12.39
N TYR A 75 6.06 12.45 -13.40
CA TYR A 75 6.35 12.71 -14.81
C TYR A 75 5.97 14.14 -15.22
N GLU A 76 4.81 14.61 -14.77
CA GLU A 76 4.29 15.94 -15.10
C GLU A 76 4.88 17.07 -14.23
N GLY A 77 5.50 16.71 -13.10
CA GLY A 77 6.05 17.67 -12.14
C GLY A 77 5.01 18.42 -11.32
N ASN A 78 3.75 17.97 -11.31
CA ASN A 78 2.65 18.57 -10.55
C ASN A 78 2.14 17.61 -9.46
N PRO A 79 2.63 17.73 -8.22
CA PRO A 79 2.22 16.85 -7.14
C PRO A 79 0.90 17.31 -6.51
N GLN A 80 -0.23 16.80 -6.95
CA GLN A 80 -1.40 16.78 -6.07
C GLN A 80 -1.21 15.68 -5.02
N PRO A 81 -1.35 15.97 -3.72
CA PRO A 81 -1.27 14.94 -2.69
C PRO A 81 -2.41 13.95 -2.90
N VAL A 82 -2.06 12.67 -3.01
CA VAL A 82 -3.01 11.59 -3.17
C VAL A 82 -3.07 10.87 -1.83
N PHE A 83 -4.19 11.01 -1.15
CA PHE A 83 -4.42 10.39 0.15
C PHE A 83 -5.04 9.01 -0.02
N ALA A 84 -4.56 8.04 0.76
CA ALA A 84 -5.25 6.78 0.92
C ALA A 84 -6.59 7.01 1.63
N ASN A 85 -7.67 6.40 1.13
CA ASN A 85 -8.99 6.56 1.75
C ASN A 85 -9.18 5.55 2.88
N THR A 86 -8.88 5.97 4.11
CA THR A 86 -9.02 5.18 5.34
C THR A 86 -10.45 4.68 5.58
N GLU A 87 -11.46 5.40 5.09
CA GLU A 87 -12.87 5.00 5.20
C GLU A 87 -13.16 3.72 4.40
N LYS A 88 -12.67 3.66 3.15
CA LYS A 88 -12.81 2.47 2.29
C LYS A 88 -12.09 1.24 2.87
N LEU A 89 -10.96 1.44 3.55
CA LEU A 89 -10.26 0.38 4.26
C LEU A 89 -11.10 -0.15 5.42
N ASN A 90 -11.70 0.72 6.22
CA ASN A 90 -12.59 0.32 7.31
C ASN A 90 -13.80 -0.44 6.80
N ASP A 91 -14.39 -0.01 5.68
CA ASP A 91 -15.50 -0.72 5.04
C ASP A 91 -15.11 -2.13 4.59
N ALA A 92 -13.88 -2.32 4.10
CA ALA A 92 -13.35 -3.63 3.72
C ALA A 92 -13.10 -4.55 4.93
N VAL A 93 -12.63 -3.99 6.05
CA VAL A 93 -12.51 -4.74 7.31
C VAL A 93 -13.89 -5.23 7.77
N GLU A 94 -14.91 -4.39 7.67
CA GLU A 94 -16.27 -4.76 8.09
C GLU A 94 -16.90 -5.83 7.20
N GLU A 95 -16.71 -5.75 5.88
CA GLU A 95 -17.12 -6.81 4.95
C GLU A 95 -16.48 -8.16 5.29
N LEU A 96 -15.17 -8.15 5.62
CA LEU A 96 -14.47 -9.37 5.99
C LEU A 96 -14.97 -9.98 7.30
N ARG A 97 -15.31 -9.14 8.29
CA ARG A 97 -15.95 -9.62 9.53
C ARG A 97 -17.28 -10.30 9.24
N GLN A 98 -18.09 -9.75 8.34
CA GLN A 98 -19.35 -10.35 7.92
C GLN A 98 -19.14 -11.69 7.19
N LEU A 99 -18.18 -11.75 6.26
CA LEU A 99 -17.85 -12.99 5.54
C LEU A 99 -17.33 -14.10 6.47
N LEU A 100 -16.52 -13.76 7.48
CA LEU A 100 -16.03 -14.71 8.48
C LEU A 100 -17.17 -15.23 9.38
N ASN A 101 -18.08 -14.35 9.81
CA ASN A 101 -19.24 -14.74 10.61
C ASN A 101 -20.16 -15.72 9.85
N ASN A 102 -20.31 -15.52 8.54
CA ASN A 102 -21.09 -16.40 7.66
C ASN A 102 -20.42 -17.77 7.41
N HIS A 103 -19.16 -17.95 7.80
CA HIS A 103 -18.39 -19.16 7.58
C HIS A 103 -17.82 -19.71 8.90
N HIS A 104 -18.71 -20.14 9.80
CA HIS A 104 -18.39 -20.64 11.15
C HIS A 104 -17.40 -21.81 11.21
N ASP A 105 -17.23 -22.59 10.13
CA ASP A 105 -16.26 -23.70 10.05
C ASP A 105 -14.81 -23.25 9.81
N LEU A 106 -14.54 -21.96 9.62
CA LEU A 106 -13.23 -21.43 9.22
C LEU A 106 -12.38 -20.88 10.38
N LYS A 107 -12.63 -21.28 11.64
CA LYS A 107 -11.86 -20.80 12.82
C LYS A 107 -10.33 -20.94 12.71
N VAL A 108 -9.82 -21.85 11.89
CA VAL A 108 -8.36 -22.09 11.69
C VAL A 108 -7.74 -21.12 10.66
N VAL A 109 -8.57 -20.32 9.98
CA VAL A 109 -8.21 -19.59 8.75
C VAL A 109 -8.08 -18.08 8.99
N GLU A 110 -8.29 -17.66 10.23
CA GLU A 110 -8.28 -16.26 10.64
C GLU A 110 -6.90 -15.60 10.49
N THR A 111 -5.80 -16.30 10.82
CA THR A 111 -4.47 -15.68 10.85
C THR A 111 -3.99 -15.17 9.48
N PRO A 112 -4.05 -15.93 8.37
CA PRO A 112 -3.69 -15.40 7.05
C PRO A 112 -4.60 -14.29 6.57
N ILE A 113 -5.90 -14.34 6.91
CA ILE A 113 -6.88 -13.31 6.52
C ILE A 113 -6.56 -11.99 7.25
N TYR A 114 -6.38 -12.03 8.57
CA TYR A 114 -5.99 -10.84 9.33
C TYR A 114 -4.63 -10.29 8.91
N GLY A 115 -3.66 -11.16 8.63
CA GLY A 115 -2.36 -10.76 8.09
C GLY A 115 -2.49 -10.04 6.75
N TYR A 116 -3.30 -10.57 5.84
CA TYR A 116 -3.55 -9.94 4.54
C TYR A 116 -4.21 -8.56 4.69
N VAL A 117 -5.22 -8.43 5.55
CA VAL A 117 -5.88 -7.14 5.82
C VAL A 117 -4.91 -6.12 6.38
N TRP A 118 -4.13 -6.52 7.39
CA TRP A 118 -3.14 -5.64 8.01
C TRP A 118 -2.11 -5.15 6.99
N LEU A 119 -1.64 -6.03 6.10
CA LEU A 119 -0.71 -5.65 5.04
C LEU A 119 -1.34 -4.66 4.04
N ASN A 120 -2.65 -4.75 3.76
CA ASN A 120 -3.34 -3.75 2.94
C ASN A 120 -3.40 -2.38 3.63
N MET A 121 -3.64 -2.35 4.94
CA MET A 121 -3.62 -1.10 5.72
C MET A 121 -2.23 -0.47 5.75
N GLU A 122 -1.19 -1.27 5.98
CA GLU A 122 0.19 -0.78 5.99
C GLU A 122 0.62 -0.32 4.59
N THR A 123 0.20 -1.00 3.52
CA THR A 123 0.45 -0.59 2.13
C THR A 123 -0.15 0.78 1.84
N ALA A 124 -1.40 1.00 2.27
CA ALA A 124 -2.07 2.29 2.13
C ALA A 124 -1.33 3.41 2.89
N HIS A 125 -0.88 3.13 4.11
CA HIS A 125 -0.10 4.08 4.91
C HIS A 125 1.25 4.43 4.24
N GLN A 126 1.97 3.44 3.73
CA GLN A 126 3.24 3.65 3.03
C GLN A 126 3.04 4.45 1.74
N LEU A 127 1.94 4.26 1.01
CA LEU A 127 1.60 5.08 -0.17
C LEU A 127 1.32 6.54 0.20
N GLU A 128 0.64 6.80 1.33
CA GLU A 128 0.42 8.16 1.82
C GLU A 128 1.75 8.85 2.19
N LEU A 129 2.63 8.15 2.91
CA LEU A 129 3.97 8.65 3.23
C LEU A 129 4.79 8.93 1.95
N LEU A 130 4.69 8.06 0.95
CA LEU A 130 5.35 8.24 -0.35
C LEU A 130 4.83 9.49 -1.06
N SER A 131 3.51 9.68 -1.09
CA SER A 131 2.87 10.87 -1.66
C SER A 131 3.40 12.14 -1.00
N ASN A 132 3.43 12.18 0.33
CA ASN A 132 3.95 13.31 1.08
C ASN A 132 5.42 13.63 0.76
N LEU A 133 6.28 12.61 0.65
CA LEU A 133 7.68 12.83 0.28
C LEU A 133 7.85 13.30 -1.16
N ILE A 134 7.07 12.77 -2.10
CA ILE A 134 7.08 13.20 -3.50
C ILE A 134 6.60 14.65 -3.62
N CYS A 135 5.51 15.02 -2.95
CA CYS A 135 5.03 16.40 -2.90
C CYS A 135 6.11 17.36 -2.38
N ARG A 136 6.84 16.97 -1.34
CA ARG A 136 7.94 17.77 -0.79
C ARG A 136 9.14 17.85 -1.72
N ALA A 137 9.43 16.80 -2.48
CA ALA A 137 10.50 16.78 -3.47
C ALA A 137 10.20 17.72 -4.66
N LEU A 138 8.92 17.83 -5.03
CA LEU A 138 8.47 18.60 -6.20
C LEU A 138 8.07 20.05 -5.88
N ARG A 139 7.76 20.39 -4.61
CA ARG A 139 7.60 21.78 -4.16
C ARG A 139 8.99 22.46 -4.09
N LYS A 140 9.29 23.32 -5.07
CA LYS A 140 10.49 24.16 -5.08
C LYS A 140 10.44 25.25 -4.01
#